data_AF-A0A0S8J4N2-F1
#
_entry.id   AF-A0A0S8J4N2-F1
#
_cell.length_a   1.000
_cell.length_b   1.000
_cell.length_c   1.000
_cell.angle_alpha   90.00
_cell.angle_beta   90.00
_cell.angle_gamma   90.00
#
_symmetry.space_group_name_H-M   'P 1'
#
loop_
_entity.id
_entity.type
_entity.pdbx_description
1 polymer ?
#
loop_
_entity_poly.entity_id
_entity_poly.type
_entity_poly.pdbx_seq_one_letter_code
_entity_poly.pdbx_strand_id
1 'polypeptide(L)'
;MKKFSNITMLVVLSVVLAVTNLLCCHRSKDSKNKQSILECYKFADDHWSEEEYKYWLWDSVYNREIDYAIVSDTFPYRDAQGNKTYHSHHLPDKKIDQYYEMIGKYDQFRFGWDDFPEEGLQQKRRNEYLDCLDRATKNKRVSPTRVE
;
A
#
# COMPACT_ATOMS: atom_id res chain seq x y z
N MET A 1 16.83 54.22 -23.12
CA MET A 1 17.39 53.30 -22.11
C MET A 1 16.52 53.36 -20.87
N LYS A 2 15.68 52.33 -20.60
CA LYS A 2 14.81 52.30 -19.42
C LYS A 2 15.66 51.91 -18.20
N LYS A 3 15.90 52.86 -17.29
CA LYS A 3 16.50 52.58 -15.98
C LYS A 3 15.47 51.84 -15.14
N PHE A 4 15.65 50.53 -14.97
CA PHE A 4 14.89 49.77 -13.98
C PHE A 4 15.30 50.28 -12.59
N SER A 5 14.30 50.61 -11.77
CA SER A 5 14.52 51.10 -10.41
C SER A 5 15.06 49.97 -9.53
N ASN A 6 16.05 50.24 -8.68
CA ASN A 6 16.63 49.26 -7.75
C ASN A 6 15.58 48.55 -6.88
N ILE A 7 14.46 49.24 -6.61
CA ILE A 7 13.33 48.71 -5.85
C ILE A 7 12.66 47.54 -6.59
N THR A 8 12.49 47.65 -7.92
CA THR A 8 11.86 46.60 -8.72
C THR A 8 12.73 45.34 -8.78
N MET A 9 14.05 45.50 -8.78
CA MET A 9 14.98 44.36 -8.77
C MET A 9 14.99 43.61 -7.44
N LEU A 10 14.90 44.32 -6.31
CA LEU A 10 14.81 43.73 -4.97
C LEU A 10 13.51 42.93 -4.76
N VAL A 11 12.38 43.45 -5.26
CA VAL A 11 11.09 42.74 -5.17
C VAL A 11 11.07 41.48 -6.03
N VAL A 12 11.67 41.51 -7.23
CA VAL A 12 11.76 40.32 -8.08
C VAL A 12 12.66 39.25 -7.42
N LEU A 13 13.78 39.66 -6.82
CA LEU A 13 14.71 38.72 -6.17
C LEU A 13 14.07 38.04 -4.94
N SER A 14 13.31 38.77 -4.13
CA SER A 14 12.64 38.20 -2.96
C SER A 14 11.52 37.23 -3.33
N VAL A 15 10.75 37.52 -4.39
CA VAL A 15 9.73 36.61 -4.93
C VAL A 15 10.37 35.35 -5.50
N VAL A 16 11.47 35.48 -6.26
CA VAL A 16 12.19 34.31 -6.82
C VAL A 16 12.71 33.42 -5.70
N LEU A 17 13.37 33.99 -4.68
CA LEU A 17 13.86 33.25 -3.52
C LEU A 17 12.74 32.50 -2.78
N ALA A 18 11.60 33.16 -2.55
CA ALA A 18 10.45 32.56 -1.90
C ALA A 18 9.90 31.36 -2.71
N VAL A 19 9.75 31.52 -4.03
CA VAL A 19 9.27 30.45 -4.91
C VAL A 19 10.24 29.27 -4.95
N THR A 20 11.56 29.52 -5.05
CA THR A 20 12.55 28.43 -5.01
C THR A 20 12.55 27.67 -3.68
N ASN A 21 12.39 28.37 -2.56
CA ASN A 21 12.31 27.72 -1.23
C ASN A 21 11.05 26.86 -1.09
N LEU A 22 9.90 27.32 -1.60
CA LEU A 22 8.64 26.56 -1.62
C LEU A 22 8.75 25.28 -2.45
N LEU A 23 9.30 25.36 -3.66
CA LEU A 23 9.53 24.20 -4.54
C LEU A 23 10.48 23.18 -3.90
N CYS A 24 11.54 23.63 -3.24
CA CYS A 24 12.51 22.77 -2.58
C CYS A 24 11.89 22.00 -1.40
N CYS A 25 11.08 22.69 -0.58
CA CYS A 25 10.36 22.10 0.53
C CYS A 25 9.32 21.05 0.09
N HIS A 26 8.60 21.29 -1.01
CA HIS A 26 7.62 20.34 -1.53
C HIS A 26 8.29 19.04 -2.01
N ARG A 27 9.32 19.17 -2.84
CA ARG A 27 10.08 18.01 -3.38
C ARG A 27 10.71 17.15 -2.28
N SER A 28 11.20 17.78 -1.21
CA SER A 28 11.76 17.06 -0.05
C SER A 28 10.69 16.23 0.68
N LYS A 29 9.48 16.76 0.87
CA LYS A 29 8.38 16.03 1.54
C LYS A 29 7.91 14.83 0.72
N ASP A 30 7.78 14.98 -0.60
CA ASP A 30 7.37 13.90 -1.48
C ASP A 30 8.37 12.74 -1.46
N SER A 31 9.67 13.04 -1.46
CA SER A 31 10.71 12.01 -1.34
C SER A 31 10.64 11.23 -0.03
N LYS A 32 10.36 11.92 1.09
CA LYS A 32 10.24 11.29 2.41
C LYS A 32 9.03 10.37 2.50
N ASN A 33 7.88 10.82 2.02
CA ASN A 33 6.66 10.00 2.01
C ASN A 33 6.83 8.75 1.14
N LYS A 34 7.45 8.90 -0.04
CA LYS A 34 7.76 7.76 -0.91
C LYS A 34 8.70 6.76 -0.23
N GLN A 35 9.70 7.25 0.50
CA GLN A 35 10.61 6.40 1.26
C GLN A 35 9.88 5.63 2.36
N SER A 36 8.99 6.28 3.12
CA SER A 36 8.21 5.62 4.17
C SER A 36 7.26 4.55 3.61
N ILE A 37 6.63 4.78 2.46
CA ILE A 37 5.79 3.76 1.80
C ILE A 37 6.64 2.55 1.39
N LEU A 38 7.83 2.79 0.83
CA LEU A 38 8.74 1.73 0.42
C LEU A 38 9.21 0.87 1.61
N GLU A 39 9.41 1.48 2.78
CA GLU A 39 9.71 0.75 4.02
C GLU A 39 8.56 -0.18 4.43
N CYS A 40 7.31 0.26 4.29
CA CYS A 40 6.15 -0.60 4.54
C CYS A 40 6.06 -1.75 3.52
N TYR A 41 6.36 -1.50 2.25
CA TYR A 41 6.39 -2.55 1.22
C TYR A 41 7.45 -3.59 1.50
N LYS A 42 8.64 -3.15 1.92
CA LYS A 42 9.70 -4.07 2.35
C LYS A 42 9.26 -4.92 3.54
N PHE A 43 8.61 -4.31 4.53
CA PHE A 43 8.05 -5.06 5.66
C PHE A 43 7.04 -6.12 5.20
N ALA A 44 6.16 -5.79 4.24
CA ALA A 44 5.24 -6.76 3.67
C ALA A 44 5.96 -7.87 2.90
N ASP A 45 7.01 -7.55 2.13
CA ASP A 45 7.83 -8.56 1.46
C ASP A 45 8.54 -9.53 2.42
N ASP A 46 8.91 -9.05 3.61
CA ASP A 46 9.60 -9.86 4.63
C ASP A 46 8.63 -10.77 5.42
N HIS A 47 7.34 -10.45 5.48
CA HIS A 47 6.36 -11.11 6.36
C HIS A 47 5.13 -11.70 5.65
N TRP A 48 4.97 -11.42 4.35
CA TRP A 48 3.88 -11.95 3.55
C TRP A 48 4.42 -12.78 2.37
N SER A 49 4.00 -14.04 2.30
CA SER A 49 4.40 -14.98 1.27
C SER A 49 3.25 -15.30 0.31
N GLU A 50 3.47 -15.00 -0.97
CA GLU A 50 2.57 -15.38 -2.05
C GLU A 50 2.47 -16.90 -2.18
N GLU A 51 3.58 -17.59 -1.92
CA GLU A 51 3.65 -19.05 -2.00
C GLU A 51 2.81 -19.68 -0.90
N GLU A 52 2.91 -19.20 0.35
CA GLU A 52 2.07 -19.67 1.47
C GLU A 52 0.60 -19.40 1.21
N TYR A 53 0.27 -18.21 0.69
CA TYR A 53 -1.10 -17.89 0.31
C TYR A 53 -1.64 -18.86 -0.76
N LYS A 54 -0.86 -19.15 -1.80
CA LYS A 54 -1.23 -20.12 -2.85
C LYS A 54 -1.32 -21.55 -2.32
N TYR A 55 -0.43 -21.92 -1.41
CA TYR A 55 -0.49 -23.22 -0.74
C TYR A 55 -1.77 -23.34 0.09
N TRP A 56 -2.15 -22.31 0.84
CA TRP A 56 -3.43 -22.27 1.57
C TRP A 56 -4.64 -22.32 0.62
N LEU A 57 -4.62 -21.60 -0.50
CA LEU A 57 -5.66 -21.70 -1.52
C LEU A 57 -5.80 -23.14 -2.02
N TRP A 58 -4.67 -23.81 -2.24
CA TRP A 58 -4.67 -25.21 -2.64
C TRP A 58 -5.21 -26.11 -1.53
N ASP A 59 -4.72 -26.02 -0.29
CA ASP A 59 -5.15 -26.84 0.84
C ASP A 59 -6.64 -26.68 1.19
N SER A 60 -7.11 -25.43 1.30
CA SER A 60 -8.49 -25.10 1.68
C SER A 60 -9.53 -25.58 0.67
N VAL A 61 -9.11 -25.80 -0.58
CA VAL A 61 -9.95 -26.25 -1.68
C VAL A 61 -9.79 -27.76 -1.93
N TYR A 62 -8.55 -28.27 -1.89
CA TYR A 62 -8.23 -29.65 -2.24
C TYR A 62 -8.70 -30.65 -1.17
N ASN A 63 -8.58 -30.30 0.12
CA ASN A 63 -9.08 -31.15 1.21
C ASN A 63 -10.61 -31.08 1.41
N ARG A 64 -11.34 -30.31 0.58
CA ARG A 64 -12.80 -30.11 0.62
C ARG A 64 -13.55 -30.61 -0.62
N GLU A 65 -13.08 -31.69 -1.24
CA GLU A 65 -13.92 -32.49 -2.16
C GLU A 65 -14.25 -31.77 -3.50
N ILE A 66 -13.29 -31.07 -4.12
CA ILE A 66 -13.45 -30.46 -5.45
C ILE A 66 -12.38 -30.95 -6.43
N ASP A 67 -12.83 -31.48 -7.57
CA ASP A 67 -12.08 -32.12 -8.67
C ASP A 67 -11.20 -31.16 -9.53
N TYR A 68 -11.02 -29.90 -9.11
CA TYR A 68 -10.23 -28.92 -9.84
C TYR A 68 -9.31 -28.15 -8.89
N ALA A 69 -8.01 -28.40 -9.03
CA ALA A 69 -6.96 -27.65 -8.36
C ALA A 69 -7.12 -26.16 -8.65
N ILE A 70 -7.49 -25.38 -7.63
CA ILE A 70 -7.54 -23.93 -7.72
C ILE A 70 -6.10 -23.42 -7.65
N VAL A 71 -5.56 -23.00 -8.80
CA VAL A 71 -4.22 -22.41 -8.92
C VAL A 71 -4.28 -20.89 -8.81
N SER A 72 -5.49 -20.31 -8.77
CA SER A 72 -5.69 -18.87 -8.70
C SER A 72 -7.02 -18.52 -8.04
N ASP A 73 -6.99 -17.46 -7.27
CA ASP A 73 -8.13 -16.69 -6.75
C ASP A 73 -9.12 -16.19 -7.83
N THR A 74 -8.83 -16.37 -9.13
CA THR A 74 -9.77 -16.14 -10.23
C THR A 74 -10.72 -17.31 -10.49
N PHE A 75 -10.42 -18.50 -9.95
CA PHE A 75 -11.25 -19.69 -10.15
C PHE A 75 -12.41 -19.76 -9.14
N PRO A 76 -13.57 -20.29 -9.55
CA PRO A 76 -14.69 -20.52 -8.65
C PRO A 76 -14.40 -21.65 -7.65
N TYR A 77 -14.81 -21.46 -6.40
CA TYR A 77 -14.77 -22.49 -5.35
C TYR A 77 -16.17 -22.81 -4.82
N ARG A 78 -16.33 -23.86 -4.00
CA ARG A 78 -17.60 -24.14 -3.29
C ARG A 78 -17.51 -23.65 -1.85
N ASP A 79 -18.53 -22.92 -1.41
CA ASP A 79 -18.66 -22.54 -0.01
C ASP A 79 -19.04 -23.75 0.88
N ALA A 80 -19.21 -23.50 2.19
CA ALA A 80 -19.60 -24.54 3.15
C ALA A 80 -21.01 -25.13 2.88
N GLN A 81 -21.79 -24.48 2.02
CA GLN A 81 -23.13 -24.90 1.60
C GLN A 81 -23.11 -25.59 0.23
N GLY A 82 -21.93 -25.76 -0.38
CA GLY A 82 -21.75 -26.38 -1.68
C GLY A 82 -22.06 -25.47 -2.88
N ASN A 83 -22.38 -24.20 -2.66
CA ASN A 83 -22.69 -23.25 -3.72
C ASN A 83 -21.42 -22.75 -4.40
N LYS A 84 -21.48 -22.60 -5.73
CA LYS A 84 -20.37 -22.03 -6.51
C LYS A 84 -20.24 -20.54 -6.20
N THR A 85 -19.08 -20.15 -5.69
CA THR A 85 -18.74 -18.77 -5.30
C THR A 85 -17.36 -18.39 -5.85
N TYR A 86 -16.97 -17.13 -5.69
CA TYR A 86 -15.73 -16.56 -6.21
C TYR A 86 -15.03 -15.74 -5.13
N HIS A 87 -13.71 -15.64 -5.18
CA HIS A 87 -13.00 -14.68 -4.35
C HIS A 87 -13.40 -13.26 -4.77
N SER A 88 -13.50 -12.39 -3.78
CA SER A 88 -13.95 -11.02 -4.01
C SER A 88 -12.91 -10.16 -4.74
N HIS A 89 -11.63 -10.52 -4.60
CA HIS A 89 -10.50 -9.76 -5.13
C HIS A 89 -9.45 -10.71 -5.70
N HIS A 90 -8.65 -10.21 -6.64
CA HIS A 90 -7.53 -10.91 -7.26
C HIS A 90 -6.21 -10.24 -6.85
N LEU A 91 -5.21 -11.05 -6.52
CA LEU A 91 -3.86 -10.61 -6.26
C LEU A 91 -3.16 -10.26 -7.59
N PRO A 92 -2.73 -9.00 -7.79
CA PRO A 92 -2.04 -8.63 -9.03
C PRO A 92 -0.72 -9.40 -9.23
N ASP A 93 -0.42 -9.82 -10.46
CA ASP A 93 0.85 -10.52 -10.78
C ASP A 93 2.11 -9.69 -10.49
N LYS A 94 1.98 -8.37 -10.43
CA LYS A 94 3.08 -7.44 -10.20
C LYS A 94 2.94 -6.81 -8.82
N LYS A 95 4.04 -6.74 -8.07
CA LYS A 95 4.16 -6.04 -6.79
C LYS A 95 4.14 -4.50 -6.94
N ILE A 96 3.03 -3.98 -7.45
CA ILE A 96 2.71 -2.54 -7.55
C ILE A 96 1.90 -2.10 -6.32
N ASP A 97 1.64 -0.80 -6.17
CA ASP A 97 0.86 -0.25 -5.03
C ASP A 97 -0.46 -1.01 -4.78
N GLN A 98 -1.14 -1.43 -5.85
CA GLN A 98 -2.38 -2.23 -5.75
C GLN A 98 -2.16 -3.60 -5.09
N TYR A 99 -1.05 -4.29 -5.38
CA TYR A 99 -0.71 -5.57 -4.75
C TYR A 99 -0.57 -5.40 -3.23
N TYR A 100 0.17 -4.37 -2.84
CA TYR A 100 0.39 -4.03 -1.44
C TYR A 100 -0.90 -3.58 -0.74
N GLU A 101 -1.81 -2.91 -1.44
CA GLU A 101 -3.16 -2.64 -0.90
C GLU A 101 -3.95 -3.94 -0.70
N MET A 102 -3.89 -4.88 -1.66
CA MET A 102 -4.66 -6.12 -1.58
C MET A 102 -4.30 -6.91 -0.32
N ILE A 103 -3.02 -7.23 -0.13
CA ILE A 103 -2.54 -8.09 0.97
C ILE A 103 -2.79 -7.53 2.37
N GLY A 104 -2.92 -6.21 2.51
CA GLY A 104 -3.26 -5.55 3.77
C GLY A 104 -4.76 -5.41 3.99
N LYS A 105 -5.51 -5.04 2.96
CA LYS A 105 -6.90 -4.59 3.11
C LYS A 105 -7.92 -5.71 3.18
N TYR A 106 -7.73 -6.79 2.42
CA TYR A 106 -8.74 -7.84 2.32
C TYR A 106 -8.39 -9.06 3.16
N ASP A 107 -9.38 -9.53 3.93
CA ASP A 107 -9.24 -10.65 4.86
C ASP A 107 -8.85 -11.96 4.16
N GLN A 108 -9.25 -12.14 2.90
CA GLN A 108 -8.88 -13.31 2.10
C GLN A 108 -7.37 -13.48 1.90
N PHE A 109 -6.56 -12.42 2.01
CA PHE A 109 -5.11 -12.50 1.85
C PHE A 109 -4.38 -12.67 3.19
N ARG A 110 -5.10 -12.78 4.30
CA ARG A 110 -4.49 -12.92 5.63
C ARG A 110 -3.60 -14.17 5.75
N PHE A 111 -3.91 -15.21 4.98
CA PHE A 111 -3.26 -16.52 5.02
C PHE A 111 -1.82 -16.50 4.49
N GLY A 112 -1.43 -15.45 3.77
CA GLY A 112 -0.04 -15.28 3.35
C GLY A 112 0.86 -14.65 4.42
N TRP A 113 0.32 -14.10 5.52
CA TRP A 113 1.14 -13.53 6.59
C TRP A 113 1.74 -14.64 7.46
N ASP A 114 3.01 -14.49 7.82
CA ASP A 114 3.79 -15.47 8.59
C ASP A 114 3.29 -15.73 10.03
N ASP A 115 2.43 -14.85 10.55
CA ASP A 115 1.77 -14.98 11.85
C ASP A 115 0.42 -15.70 11.78
N PHE A 116 0.01 -16.19 10.61
CA PHE A 116 -1.19 -17.01 10.46
C PHE A 116 -0.85 -18.51 10.58
N PRO A 117 -1.60 -19.35 11.34
CA PRO A 117 -2.83 -19.11 12.10
C PRO A 117 -2.56 -18.98 13.61
N GLU A 118 -1.55 -18.21 14.04
CA GLU A 118 -1.17 -18.09 15.45
C GLU A 118 -2.41 -17.90 16.32
N GLU A 119 -2.57 -18.73 17.36
CA GLU A 119 -3.81 -18.87 18.14
C GLU A 119 -4.19 -17.53 18.81
N GLY A 120 -4.95 -16.73 18.06
CA GLY A 120 -5.35 -15.40 18.45
C GLY A 120 -5.77 -14.63 17.22
N LEU A 121 -6.90 -13.93 17.28
CA LEU A 121 -7.35 -13.01 16.23
C LEU A 121 -6.38 -11.83 15.98
N GLN A 122 -5.19 -11.86 16.57
CA GLN A 122 -4.16 -10.85 16.47
C GLN A 122 -3.34 -11.11 15.20
N GLN A 123 -3.87 -10.67 14.06
CA GLN A 123 -3.15 -10.56 12.78
C GLN A 123 -2.11 -9.43 12.91
N LYS A 124 -1.15 -9.61 13.81
CA LYS A 124 -0.22 -8.60 14.30
C LYS A 124 0.56 -7.99 13.14
N ARG A 125 1.09 -8.82 12.24
CA ARG A 125 1.90 -8.38 11.09
C ARG A 125 1.09 -7.59 10.09
N ARG A 126 -0.09 -8.09 9.75
CA ARG A 126 -1.03 -7.38 8.89
C ARG A 126 -1.40 -6.01 9.49
N ASN A 127 -1.65 -5.95 10.79
CA ASN A 127 -1.98 -4.70 11.47
C ASN A 127 -0.79 -3.74 11.54
N GLU A 128 0.42 -4.23 11.86
CA GLU A 128 1.66 -3.44 11.83
C GLU A 128 1.90 -2.83 10.45
N TYR A 129 1.64 -3.61 9.39
CA TYR A 129 1.72 -3.15 8.02
C TYR A 129 0.68 -2.07 7.69
N LEU A 130 -0.59 -2.26 8.08
CA LEU A 130 -1.64 -1.26 7.88
C LEU A 130 -1.35 0.04 8.64
N ASP A 131 -0.84 -0.05 9.86
CA ASP A 131 -0.42 1.11 10.66
C ASP A 131 0.80 1.82 10.05
N CYS A 132 1.71 1.07 9.43
CA CYS A 132 2.81 1.64 8.64
C CYS A 132 2.27 2.46 7.46
N LEU A 133 1.35 1.89 6.67
CA LEU A 133 0.74 2.57 5.53
C LEU A 133 -0.09 3.78 5.95
N ASP A 134 -0.88 3.68 7.00
CA ASP A 134 -1.69 4.80 7.50
C ASP A 134 -0.81 5.97 7.94
N ARG A 135 0.29 5.71 8.65
CA ARG A 135 1.28 6.75 9.02
C ARG A 135 1.93 7.37 7.78
N ALA A 136 2.38 6.56 6.83
CA ALA A 136 3.02 7.04 5.61
C ALA A 136 2.07 7.88 4.73
N THR A 137 0.78 7.51 4.69
CA THR A 137 -0.24 8.22 3.90
C THR A 137 -0.85 9.43 4.62
N LYS A 138 -0.95 9.43 5.95
CA LYS A 138 -1.36 10.62 6.73
C LYS A 138 -0.35 11.75 6.58
N ASN A 139 0.95 11.46 6.53
CA ASN A 139 1.99 12.46 6.23
C ASN A 139 1.77 13.14 4.86
N LYS A 140 1.09 12.48 3.91
CA LYS A 140 0.65 13.07 2.63
C LYS A 140 -0.56 13.99 2.78
N ARG A 141 -1.52 13.66 3.67
CA ARG A 141 -2.78 14.42 3.86
C ARG A 141 -2.65 15.69 4.71
N VAL A 142 -1.66 15.79 5.60
CA VAL A 142 -1.45 16.98 6.46
C VAL A 142 -0.82 18.16 5.69
N SER A 143 -0.54 18.01 4.38
CA SER A 143 0.13 19.02 3.56
C SER A 143 -0.75 19.79 2.55
N PRO A 144 -2.04 20.10 2.83
CA PRO A 144 -2.65 21.28 2.21
C PRO A 144 -3.58 22.02 3.19
N THR A 145 -3.04 22.78 4.13
CA THR A 145 -3.77 23.95 4.66
C THR A 145 -2.80 24.95 5.28
N ARG A 146 -2.40 25.93 4.46
CA ARG A 146 -2.13 27.29 4.96
C ARG A 146 -2.59 28.30 3.93
N VAL A 147 -3.90 28.51 3.95
CA VAL A 147 -4.58 29.76 3.66
C VAL A 147 -5.41 29.93 4.93
N GLU A 148 -5.19 30.89 5.80
CA GLU A 148 -5.09 32.34 5.61
C GLU A 148 -4.00 33.00 6.47
#